data_AF-A0A9R0WEH5-F1
#
_entry.id   AF-A0A9R0WEH5-F1
#
_cell.length_a   1.000
_cell.length_b   1.000
_cell.length_c   1.000
_cell.angle_alpha   90.00
_cell.angle_beta   90.00
_cell.angle_gamma   90.00
#
_symmetry.space_group_name_H-M   'P 1'
#
loop_
_entity.id
_entity.type
_entity.pdbx_description
1 polymer ?
#
loop_
_entity_poly.entity_id
_entity_poly.type
_entity_poly.pdbx_seq_one_letter_code
_entity_poly.pdbx_strand_id
1 'polypeptide(L)'
;MGSSRDIAIGPVAVVSLLLGTLLQEEIDPVKNPLEYSRLAFTATFFAGITQAMLGFFRLGFIIEFLSHAAIVGFMAGAAITIALQQLKGLLGIAKFTKKSDIISVMESVWGNVHHGWNWQTILIGSSFLAFLLTTKYIVR
;
A
#
# COMPACT_ATOMS: atom_id res chain seq x y z
N MET A 1 1.71 -22.85 6.95
CA MET A 1 2.95 -23.63 6.80
C MET A 1 3.17 -23.87 5.32
N GLY A 2 4.25 -23.29 4.76
CA GLY A 2 4.45 -23.18 3.32
C GLY A 2 4.96 -24.48 2.69
N SER A 3 4.35 -24.88 1.57
CA SER A 3 4.83 -25.97 0.71
C SER A 3 6.00 -25.54 -0.20
N SER A 4 6.17 -24.23 -0.40
CA SER A 4 7.20 -23.65 -1.28
C SER A 4 8.33 -23.06 -0.47
N ARG A 5 9.54 -23.57 -0.69
CA ARG A 5 10.76 -23.17 0.03
C ARG A 5 11.29 -21.80 -0.41
N ASP A 6 10.83 -21.30 -1.55
CA ASP A 6 11.32 -20.07 -2.18
C ASP A 6 10.39 -18.86 -1.98
N ILE A 7 9.26 -19.03 -1.28
CA ILE A 7 8.29 -17.95 -1.05
C ILE A 7 8.58 -17.28 0.28
N ALA A 8 9.13 -16.06 0.23
CA ALA A 8 9.21 -15.18 1.38
C ALA A 8 7.84 -14.54 1.64
N ILE A 9 7.32 -14.71 2.86
CA ILE A 9 6.06 -14.11 3.31
C ILE A 9 6.37 -12.80 4.03
N GLY A 10 5.81 -11.70 3.55
CA GLY A 10 5.94 -10.37 4.16
C GLY A 10 4.67 -9.54 3.95
N PRO A 11 4.60 -8.35 4.57
CA PRO A 11 3.48 -7.44 4.38
C PRO A 11 3.38 -7.01 2.91
N VAL A 12 2.23 -7.28 2.29
CA VAL A 12 1.96 -6.86 0.92
C VAL A 12 1.40 -5.44 0.94
N ALA A 13 2.13 -4.49 0.35
CA ALA A 13 1.78 -3.06 0.37
C ALA A 13 0.33 -2.77 -0.02
N VAL A 14 -0.19 -3.50 -1.02
CA VAL A 14 -1.57 -3.36 -1.50
C VAL A 14 -2.60 -3.69 -0.42
N VAL A 15 -2.39 -4.80 0.30
CA VAL A 15 -3.29 -5.25 1.38
C VAL A 15 -3.21 -4.29 2.56
N SER A 16 -2.02 -3.80 2.89
CA SER A 16 -1.84 -2.80 3.95
C SER A 16 -2.56 -1.49 3.64
N LEU A 17 -2.51 -1.05 2.38
CA LEU A 17 -3.19 0.16 1.92
C LEU A 17 -4.71 -0.01 2.01
N LEU A 18 -5.25 -1.11 1.48
CA LEU A 18 -6.68 -1.39 1.48
C LEU A 18 -7.23 -1.58 2.89
N LEU A 19 -6.50 -2.30 3.75
CA LEU A 19 -6.87 -2.43 5.16
C LEU A 19 -6.85 -1.05 5.85
N GLY A 20 -5.82 -0.25 5.56
CA GLY A 20 -5.71 1.12 6.06
C GLY A 20 -6.91 1.98 5.70
N THR A 21 -7.37 1.95 4.44
CA THR A 21 -8.52 2.75 3.98
C THR A 21 -9.82 2.29 4.62
N LEU A 22 -10.10 0.98 4.64
CA LEU A 22 -11.34 0.45 5.22
C LEU A 22 -11.44 0.70 6.72
N LEU A 23 -10.34 0.53 7.46
CA LEU A 23 -10.33 0.79 8.89
C LEU A 23 -10.43 2.28 9.23
N GLN A 24 -9.87 3.15 8.39
CA GLN A 24 -9.93 4.61 8.58
C GLN A 24 -11.32 5.19 8.29
N GLU A 25 -12.13 4.51 7.47
CA GLU A 25 -13.54 4.89 7.25
C GLU A 25 -14.40 4.63 8.49
N GLU A 26 -14.13 3.54 9.23
CA GLU A 26 -14.87 3.18 10.45
C GLU A 26 -14.37 3.93 11.69
N ILE A 27 -13.04 4.00 11.87
CA ILE A 27 -12.43 4.59 13.07
C ILE A 27 -11.31 5.55 12.68
N ASP A 28 -11.49 6.82 13.07
CA ASP A 28 -10.46 7.85 12.95
C ASP A 28 -9.20 7.45 13.76
N PRO A 29 -8.05 7.17 13.11
CA PRO A 29 -6.85 6.68 13.80
C PRO A 29 -6.23 7.72 14.75
N VAL A 30 -6.58 9.01 14.56
CA VAL A 30 -6.06 10.12 15.37
C VAL A 30 -6.90 10.39 16.61
N LYS A 31 -8.21 10.10 16.56
CA LYS A 31 -9.10 10.33 17.71
C LYS A 31 -9.05 9.16 18.68
N ASN A 32 -9.08 7.92 18.18
CA ASN A 32 -9.12 6.70 19.00
C ASN A 32 -8.09 5.66 18.53
N PRO A 33 -6.78 5.85 18.84
CA PRO A 33 -5.72 4.95 18.38
C PRO A 33 -5.82 3.52 18.95
N LEU A 34 -6.36 3.39 20.18
CA LEU A 34 -6.54 2.10 20.83
C LEU A 34 -7.63 1.26 20.13
N GLU A 35 -8.73 1.90 19.76
CA GLU A 35 -9.85 1.23 19.07
C GLU A 35 -9.46 0.85 17.63
N TYR A 36 -8.73 1.72 16.93
CA TYR A 36 -8.20 1.42 15.60
C TYR A 36 -7.34 0.15 15.60
N SER A 37 -6.43 0.03 16.57
CA SER A 37 -5.56 -1.15 16.71
C SER A 37 -6.38 -2.40 17.04
N ARG A 38 -7.38 -2.28 17.93
CA ARG A 38 -8.27 -3.39 18.27
C ARG A 38 -9.04 -3.88 17.06
N LEU A 39 -9.56 -2.98 16.24
CA LEU A 39 -10.27 -3.30 15.00
C LEU A 39 -9.35 -3.97 13.96
N ALA A 40 -8.12 -3.47 13.82
CA ALA A 40 -7.13 -4.07 12.93
C ALA A 40 -6.79 -5.53 13.34
N PHE A 41 -6.63 -5.78 14.64
CA PHE A 41 -6.35 -7.13 15.15
C PHE A 41 -7.54 -8.07 14.98
N THR A 42 -8.77 -7.62 15.26
CA THR A 42 -9.96 -8.46 15.05
C THR A 42 -10.17 -8.77 13.58
N ALA A 43 -10.04 -7.78 12.69
CA ALA A 43 -10.13 -7.98 11.24
C ALA A 43 -9.09 -8.98 10.74
N THR A 44 -7.84 -8.85 11.19
CA THR A 44 -6.74 -9.77 10.82
C THR A 44 -7.00 -11.18 11.35
N PHE A 45 -7.54 -11.30 12.57
CA PHE A 45 -7.89 -12.59 13.16
C PHE A 45 -8.98 -13.32 12.36
N PHE A 46 -10.07 -12.62 11.99
CA PHE A 46 -11.11 -13.19 11.15
C PHE A 46 -10.60 -13.54 9.76
N ALA A 47 -9.78 -12.68 9.13
CA ALA A 47 -9.13 -12.99 7.86
C ALA A 47 -8.30 -14.29 7.94
N GLY A 48 -7.56 -14.48 9.04
CA GLY A 48 -6.80 -15.70 9.31
C GLY A 48 -7.69 -16.94 9.46
N ILE A 49 -8.83 -16.83 10.17
CA ILE A 49 -9.81 -17.91 10.29
C ILE A 49 -10.38 -18.27 8.92
N THR A 50 -10.81 -17.28 8.13
CA THR A 50 -11.34 -17.52 6.79
C THR A 50 -10.27 -18.19 5.90
N GLN A 51 -9.03 -17.71 5.95
CA GLN A 51 -7.93 -18.33 5.20
C GLN A 51 -7.65 -19.78 5.64
N ALA A 52 -7.71 -20.05 6.95
CA ALA A 52 -7.57 -21.41 7.49
C ALA A 52 -8.71 -22.32 7.04
N MET A 53 -9.96 -21.83 7.05
CA MET A 53 -11.13 -22.56 6.56
C MET A 53 -11.02 -22.86 5.06
N LEU A 54 -10.68 -21.87 4.23
CA LEU A 54 -10.47 -22.06 2.80
C LEU A 54 -9.37 -23.09 2.52
N GLY A 55 -8.28 -23.06 3.30
CA GLY A 55 -7.20 -24.04 3.24
C GLY A 55 -7.65 -25.45 3.66
N PHE A 56 -8.44 -25.57 4.72
CA PHE A 56 -9.00 -26.84 5.18
C PHE A 56 -9.92 -27.48 4.14
N PHE A 57 -10.79 -26.69 3.49
CA PHE A 57 -11.65 -27.14 2.40
C PHE A 57 -10.93 -27.29 1.06
N ARG A 58 -9.62 -27.02 0.99
CA ARG A 58 -8.81 -27.06 -0.24
C ARG A 58 -9.40 -26.23 -1.38
N LEU A 59 -10.00 -25.08 -1.06
CA LEU A 59 -10.62 -24.16 -2.03
C LEU A 59 -9.60 -23.33 -2.83
N GLY A 60 -8.34 -23.78 -2.91
CA GLY A 60 -7.29 -23.13 -3.68
C GLY A 60 -7.59 -23.07 -5.18
N PHE A 61 -8.41 -24.00 -5.69
CA PHE A 61 -8.84 -24.02 -7.09
C PHE A 61 -9.57 -22.72 -7.51
N ILE A 62 -10.17 -21.98 -6.57
CA ILE A 62 -10.88 -20.72 -6.87
C ILE A 62 -9.94 -19.68 -7.50
N ILE A 63 -8.65 -19.72 -7.15
CA ILE A 63 -7.65 -18.80 -7.69
C ILE A 63 -7.42 -19.07 -9.19
N GLU A 64 -7.62 -20.30 -9.66
CA GLU A 64 -7.48 -20.66 -11.09
C GLU A 64 -8.60 -20.07 -11.95
N PHE A 65 -9.73 -19.69 -11.34
CA PHE A 65 -10.84 -19.02 -12.02
C PHE A 65 -10.62 -17.50 -12.17
N LEU A 66 -9.61 -16.92 -11.51
CA LEU A 66 -9.27 -15.52 -11.70
C LEU A 66 -8.54 -15.32 -13.03
N SER A 67 -9.10 -14.48 -13.91
CA SER A 67 -8.48 -14.22 -15.20
C SER A 67 -7.12 -13.54 -15.01
N HIS A 68 -6.15 -13.93 -15.84
CA HIS A 68 -4.82 -13.31 -15.83
C HIS A 68 -4.91 -11.79 -16.02
N ALA A 69 -5.82 -11.33 -16.89
CA ALA A 69 -6.09 -9.92 -17.10
C ALA A 69 -6.58 -9.20 -15.83
N ALA A 70 -7.44 -9.82 -15.03
CA ALA A 70 -7.92 -9.22 -13.77
C ALA A 70 -6.78 -9.08 -12.74
N ILE A 71 -5.92 -10.10 -12.61
CA ILE A 71 -4.76 -10.05 -11.69
C ILE A 71 -3.79 -8.95 -12.12
N VAL A 72 -3.44 -8.89 -13.41
CA VAL A 72 -2.53 -7.86 -13.94
C VAL A 72 -3.14 -6.46 -13.79
N GLY A 73 -4.43 -6.29 -14.10
CA GLY A 73 -5.13 -5.02 -13.93
C GLY A 73 -5.17 -4.55 -12.47
N PHE A 74 -5.46 -5.45 -11.53
CA PHE A 74 -5.42 -5.15 -10.10
C PHE A 74 -4.02 -4.76 -9.62
N MET A 75 -2.98 -5.50 -10.04
CA MET A 75 -1.60 -5.16 -9.69
C MET A 75 -1.16 -3.82 -10.27
N ALA A 76 -1.52 -3.52 -11.52
CA ALA A 76 -1.21 -2.25 -12.17
C ALA A 76 -1.89 -1.07 -11.44
N GLY A 77 -3.18 -1.21 -11.10
CA GLY A 77 -3.90 -0.21 -10.31
C GLY A 77 -3.27 0.01 -8.94
N ALA A 78 -2.93 -1.07 -8.24
CA ALA A 78 -2.28 -0.98 -6.94
C ALA A 78 -0.87 -0.34 -7.02
N ALA A 79 -0.10 -0.64 -8.07
CA ALA A 79 1.20 -0.02 -8.31
C ALA A 79 1.09 1.50 -8.51
N ILE A 80 0.07 1.96 -9.24
CA ILE A 80 -0.22 3.39 -9.41
C ILE A 80 -0.54 4.03 -8.07
N THR A 81 -1.43 3.43 -7.27
CA THR A 81 -1.81 3.97 -5.96
C THR A 81 -0.60 4.06 -5.02
N ILE A 82 0.26 3.04 -4.99
CA ILE A 82 1.50 3.06 -4.20
C ILE A 82 2.43 4.18 -4.69
N ALA A 83 2.64 4.31 -6.01
CA ALA A 83 3.50 5.35 -6.57
C ALA A 83 3.01 6.76 -6.20
N LEU A 84 1.69 6.99 -6.24
CA LEU A 84 1.08 8.25 -5.83
C LEU A 84 1.25 8.52 -4.33
N GLN A 85 1.17 7.49 -3.48
CA GLN A 85 1.43 7.65 -2.05
C GLN A 85 2.90 7.96 -1.74
N GLN A 86 3.85 7.44 -2.52
CA GLN A 86 5.27 7.78 -2.38
C GLN A 86 5.56 9.23 -2.80
N LEU A 87 4.76 9.80 -3.71
CA LEU A 87 4.93 11.19 -4.16
C LEU A 87 4.77 12.20 -3.02
N LYS A 88 3.92 11.92 -2.03
CA LYS A 88 3.82 12.70 -0.78
C LYS A 88 5.18 12.86 -0.10
N GLY A 89 5.88 11.73 0.08
CA GLY A 89 7.17 11.68 0.74
C GLY A 89 8.25 12.38 -0.07
N LEU A 90 8.24 12.19 -1.40
CA LEU A 90 9.22 12.80 -2.30
C LEU A 90 9.07 14.32 -2.39
N LEU A 91 7.85 14.85 -2.47
CA LEU A 91 7.60 16.30 -2.59
C LEU A 91 7.67 17.06 -1.25
N GLY A 92 7.72 16.35 -0.12
CA GLY A 92 7.84 16.97 1.21
C GLY A 92 6.63 17.80 1.64
N ILE A 93 5.43 17.46 1.18
CA ILE A 93 4.20 18.22 1.44
C ILE A 93 3.75 17.98 2.90
N ALA A 94 3.86 19.01 3.75
CA ALA A 94 3.55 18.94 5.18
C ALA A 94 2.04 18.78 5.49
N LYS A 95 1.16 19.36 4.66
CA LYS A 95 -0.30 19.17 4.73
C LYS A 95 -0.78 18.30 3.57
N PHE A 96 -0.56 17.00 3.69
CA PHE A 96 -1.13 16.04 2.75
C PHE A 96 -2.49 15.56 3.26
N THR A 97 -3.46 15.43 2.36
CA THR A 97 -4.77 14.87 2.68
C THR A 97 -4.65 13.52 3.40
N LYS A 98 -5.54 13.25 4.35
CA LYS A 98 -5.60 11.94 5.02
C LYS A 98 -6.28 10.87 4.14
N LYS A 99 -6.93 11.28 3.06
CA LYS A 99 -7.61 10.37 2.13
C LYS A 99 -6.59 9.70 1.21
N SER A 100 -6.75 8.40 1.01
CA SER A 100 -5.90 7.62 0.09
C SER A 100 -6.42 7.62 -1.36
N ASP A 101 -7.49 8.38 -1.64
CA ASP A 101 -8.09 8.48 -2.97
C ASP A 101 -7.15 9.15 -3.96
N ILE A 102 -6.97 8.54 -5.13
CA ILE A 102 -6.12 9.01 -6.22
C ILE A 102 -6.46 10.46 -6.59
N ILE A 103 -7.76 10.79 -6.65
CA ILE A 103 -8.25 12.13 -6.98
C ILE A 103 -7.82 13.14 -5.92
N SER A 104 -8.03 12.82 -4.64
CA SER A 104 -7.63 13.69 -3.54
C SER A 104 -6.11 13.86 -3.44
N VAL A 105 -5.34 12.82 -3.77
CA VAL A 105 -3.88 12.88 -3.85
C VAL A 105 -3.44 13.82 -4.97
N MET A 106 -4.00 13.66 -6.18
CA MET A 106 -3.65 14.53 -7.32
C MET A 106 -4.03 15.99 -7.08
N GLU A 107 -5.22 16.24 -6.51
CA GLU A 107 -5.66 17.58 -6.14
C GLU A 107 -4.75 18.21 -5.08
N SER A 108 -4.30 17.42 -4.08
CA SER A 108 -3.35 17.88 -3.06
C SER A 108 -1.97 18.18 -3.63
N VAL A 109 -1.50 17.43 -4.62
CA VAL A 109 -0.22 17.69 -5.30
C VAL A 109 -0.29 18.97 -6.12
N TRP A 110 -1.36 19.14 -6.90
CA TRP A 110 -1.54 20.32 -7.77
C TRP A 110 -1.83 21.59 -6.97
N GLY A 111 -2.62 21.50 -5.90
CA GLY A 111 -2.92 22.64 -5.02
C GLY A 111 -1.72 23.11 -4.20
N ASN A 112 -0.78 22.22 -3.87
CA ASN A 112 0.43 22.57 -3.10
C ASN A 112 1.64 22.96 -3.96
N VAL A 113 1.53 22.93 -5.30
CA VAL A 113 2.63 23.23 -6.24
C VAL A 113 3.24 24.61 -6.01
N HIS A 114 2.44 25.59 -5.59
CA HIS A 114 2.87 26.99 -5.53
C HIS A 114 3.51 27.43 -4.22
N HIS A 115 3.31 26.74 -3.09
CA HIS A 115 3.83 27.19 -1.77
C HIS A 115 4.25 26.05 -0.81
N GLY A 116 4.04 24.77 -1.16
CA GLY A 116 4.18 23.65 -0.22
C GLY A 116 5.33 22.67 -0.52
N TRP A 117 6.09 22.86 -1.60
CA TRP A 117 7.14 21.93 -2.00
C TRP A 117 8.44 22.22 -1.25
N ASN A 118 8.95 21.20 -0.56
CA ASN A 118 10.23 21.30 0.13
C ASN A 118 11.34 20.79 -0.81
N TRP A 119 12.09 21.73 -1.40
CA TRP A 119 13.16 21.43 -2.35
C TRP A 119 14.22 20.50 -1.76
N GLN A 120 14.51 20.61 -0.46
CA GLN A 120 15.46 19.74 0.24
C GLN A 120 15.02 18.28 0.23
N THR A 121 13.73 18.02 0.48
CA THR A 121 13.17 16.65 0.46
C THR A 121 13.19 16.05 -0.95
N ILE A 122 12.90 16.87 -1.97
CA ILE A 122 12.94 16.44 -3.37
C ILE A 122 14.36 16.06 -3.78
N LEU A 123 15.36 16.87 -3.42
CA LEU A 123 16.76 16.58 -3.72
C LEU A 123 17.24 15.30 -3.05
N ILE A 124 16.93 15.11 -1.76
CA ILE A 124 17.32 13.90 -1.01
C ILE A 124 16.62 12.67 -1.62
N GLY A 125 15.31 12.76 -1.86
CA GLY A 125 14.53 11.67 -2.45
C GLY A 125 15.02 11.29 -3.85
N SER A 126 15.29 12.27 -4.70
CA SER A 126 15.80 12.06 -6.06
C SER A 126 17.21 11.46 -6.07
N SER A 127 18.11 11.98 -5.23
CA SER A 127 19.48 11.45 -5.09
C SER A 127 19.47 9.99 -4.63
N PHE A 128 18.66 9.67 -3.62
CA PHE A 128 18.55 8.31 -3.11
C PHE A 128 17.92 7.35 -4.14
N LEU A 129 16.89 7.80 -4.85
CA LEU A 129 16.26 7.02 -5.91
C LEU A 129 17.23 6.76 -7.08
N ALA A 130 18.02 7.77 -7.48
CA ALA A 130 19.07 7.62 -8.47
C ALA A 130 20.14 6.62 -8.04
N PHE A 131 20.57 6.68 -6.77
CA PHE A 131 21.53 5.73 -6.19
C PHE A 131 20.99 4.29 -6.21
N LEU A 132 19.74 4.07 -5.80
CA LEU A 132 19.11 2.75 -5.83
C LEU A 132 18.98 2.20 -7.25
N LEU A 133 18.55 3.02 -8.21
CA LEU A 133 18.43 2.61 -9.61
C LEU A 133 19.79 2.30 -10.23
N THR A 134 20.82 3.10 -9.94
CA THR A 134 22.19 2.86 -10.41
C THR A 134 22.75 1.56 -9.84
N THR A 135 22.57 1.32 -8.55
CA THR A 135 23.03 0.09 -7.89
C THR A 135 22.32 -1.14 -8.47
N LYS A 136 21.01 -1.05 -8.72
CA LYS A 136 20.25 -2.11 -9.38
C LYS A 136 20.76 -2.39 -10.79
N TYR A 137 21.16 -1.37 -11.54
CA TYR A 137 21.71 -1.53 -12.88
C TYR A 137 23.09 -2.20 -12.88
N ILE A 138 23.92 -1.94 -11.86
CA ILE A 138 25.26 -2.55 -11.71
C ILE A 138 25.19 -4.02 -11.27
N VAL A 139 24.22 -4.36 -10.42
CA VAL A 139 24.06 -5.72 -9.86
C VAL A 139 23.36 -6.68 -10.84
N ARG A 140 22.73 -6.15 -11.90
CA ARG A 140 22.00 -6.93 -12.90
C ARG A 140 22.88 -7.22 -14.10
#